data_AF-A0A0S8HFL1-F1
#
_entry.id   AF-A0A0S8HFL1-F1
#
_cell.length_a   1.000
_cell.length_b   1.000
_cell.length_c   1.000
_cell.angle_alpha   90.00
_cell.angle_beta   90.00
_cell.angle_gamma   90.00
#
_symmetry.space_group_name_H-M   'P 1'
#
loop_
_entity.id
_entity.type
_entity.pdbx_description
1 polymer ?
#
loop_
_entity_poly.entity_id
_entity_poly.type
_entity_poly.pdbx_seq_one_letter_code
_entity_poly.pdbx_strand_id
1 'polypeptide(L)'
;MDTDVYPIPTGKACKATGFEKLHVGMSFAEVVKLVGHPTRDIGSGAYILVYDIESGGSVLLSFAGGLRLQRIDGRYFKPSGEEVILSETAPVPGQATKPGEKIRELRGEAPVTDRQ
;
A
#
# COMPACT_ATOMS: atom_id res chain seq x y z
N MET A 1 7.09 -7.41 -25.27
CA MET A 1 8.02 -7.03 -24.20
C MET A 1 7.37 -5.89 -23.46
N ASP A 2 6.65 -6.18 -22.38
CA ASP A 2 6.15 -5.14 -21.48
C ASP A 2 7.36 -4.59 -20.74
N THR A 3 7.82 -3.41 -21.15
CA THR A 3 8.88 -2.70 -20.45
C THR A 3 8.38 -2.31 -19.07
N ASP A 4 9.05 -2.80 -18.02
CA ASP A 4 8.87 -2.32 -16.64
C ASP A 4 9.39 -0.88 -16.54
N VAL A 5 8.58 0.06 -17.04
CA VAL A 5 8.86 1.49 -17.00
C VAL A 5 8.61 2.00 -15.59
N TYR A 6 9.60 2.70 -15.04
CA TYR A 6 9.48 3.33 -13.73
C TYR A 6 8.33 4.35 -13.74
N PRO A 7 7.41 4.31 -12.77
CA PRO A 7 6.24 5.17 -12.78
C PRO A 7 6.60 6.61 -12.42
N ILE A 8 6.12 7.55 -13.22
CA ILE A 8 6.33 8.99 -12.99
C ILE A 8 5.35 9.47 -11.89
N PRO A 9 5.85 10.08 -10.80
CA PRO A 9 4.98 10.66 -9.78
C PRO A 9 4.15 11.83 -10.30
N THR A 10 2.90 11.92 -9.86
CA THR A 10 1.94 12.92 -10.35
C THR A 10 1.78 14.13 -9.42
N GLY A 11 2.19 14.01 -8.16
CA GLY A 11 1.90 14.99 -7.11
C GLY A 11 0.42 15.08 -6.74
N LYS A 12 -0.44 14.21 -7.28
CA LYS A 12 -1.88 14.20 -7.01
C LYS A 12 -2.26 13.00 -6.15
N ALA A 13 -3.25 13.21 -5.28
CA ALA A 13 -3.90 12.11 -4.59
C ALA A 13 -4.66 11.24 -5.61
N CYS A 14 -4.80 9.95 -5.29
CA CYS A 14 -5.47 8.97 -6.11
C CYS A 14 -6.71 8.39 -5.39
N LYS A 15 -7.56 7.70 -6.14
CA LYS A 15 -8.76 7.05 -5.60
C LYS A 15 -8.37 5.78 -4.86
N ALA A 16 -9.12 5.44 -3.82
CA ALA A 16 -8.97 4.22 -3.00
C ALA A 16 -9.32 2.90 -3.73
N THR A 17 -9.11 2.82 -5.04
CA THR A 17 -9.56 1.69 -5.88
C THR A 17 -8.39 0.82 -6.30
N GLY A 18 -8.53 -0.50 -6.17
CA GLY A 18 -7.57 -1.48 -6.68
C GLY A 18 -6.45 -1.85 -5.69
N PHE A 19 -6.28 -1.11 -4.60
CA PHE A 19 -5.24 -1.37 -3.60
C PHE A 19 -5.37 -2.74 -2.90
N GLU A 20 -6.60 -3.22 -2.70
CA GLU A 20 -6.87 -4.56 -2.10
C GLU A 20 -6.41 -5.73 -2.98
N LYS A 21 -6.07 -5.47 -4.25
CA LYS A 21 -5.59 -6.47 -5.21
C LYS A 21 -4.08 -6.45 -5.35
N LEU A 22 -3.38 -5.56 -4.65
CA LEU A 22 -1.93 -5.50 -4.68
C LEU A 22 -1.36 -6.68 -3.91
N HIS A 23 -0.35 -7.32 -4.49
CA HIS A 23 0.40 -8.41 -3.87
C HIS A 23 1.88 -8.26 -4.16
N VAL A 24 2.71 -8.76 -3.24
CA VAL A 24 4.17 -8.78 -3.44
C VAL A 24 4.53 -9.61 -4.67
N GLY A 25 5.57 -9.20 -5.38
CA GLY A 25 5.99 -9.77 -6.67
C GLY A 25 5.39 -9.08 -7.89
N MET A 26 4.40 -8.18 -7.73
CA MET A 26 3.90 -7.37 -8.84
C MET A 26 4.96 -6.43 -9.40
N SER A 27 4.94 -6.21 -10.71
CA SER A 27 5.79 -5.27 -11.42
C SER A 27 5.22 -3.84 -11.35
N PHE A 28 6.01 -2.82 -11.72
CA PHE A 28 5.50 -1.44 -11.78
C PHE A 28 4.29 -1.31 -12.70
N ALA A 29 4.34 -1.94 -13.88
CA ALA A 29 3.26 -1.86 -14.85
C ALA A 29 1.96 -2.48 -14.30
N GLU A 30 2.07 -3.60 -13.57
CA GLU A 30 0.94 -4.26 -12.92
C GLU A 30 0.32 -3.36 -11.83
N VAL A 31 1.16 -2.77 -10.98
CA VAL A 31 0.72 -1.83 -9.94
C VAL A 31 0.04 -0.61 -10.54
N VAL A 32 0.67 0.05 -11.53
CA VAL A 32 0.12 1.25 -12.16
C VAL A 32 -1.21 0.96 -12.86
N LYS A 33 -1.35 -0.21 -13.47
CA LYS A 33 -2.61 -0.63 -14.10
C LYS A 33 -3.74 -0.81 -13.07
N LEU A 34 -3.41 -1.20 -11.84
CA LEU A 34 -4.38 -1.41 -10.77
C LEU A 34 -4.76 -0.12 -10.04
N VAL A 35 -3.77 0.68 -9.65
CA VAL A 35 -3.96 1.83 -8.73
C VAL A 35 -3.57 3.18 -9.32
N GLY A 36 -3.05 3.21 -10.54
CA GLY A 36 -2.58 4.42 -11.21
C GLY A 36 -1.14 4.80 -10.83
N HIS A 37 -0.78 6.04 -11.14
CA HIS A 37 0.57 6.55 -10.86
C HIS A 37 0.73 7.01 -9.40
N PRO A 38 1.93 6.89 -8.82
CA PRO A 38 2.20 7.32 -7.46
C PRO A 38 2.07 8.83 -7.32
N THR A 39 1.80 9.28 -6.10
CA THR A 39 1.78 10.70 -5.75
C THR A 39 3.20 11.24 -5.67
N ARG A 40 4.09 10.54 -4.96
CA ARG A 40 5.50 10.91 -4.80
C ARG A 40 6.41 9.69 -4.72
N ASP A 41 7.67 9.91 -5.06
CA ASP A 41 8.77 8.97 -4.81
C ASP A 41 9.61 9.54 -3.67
N ILE A 42 9.82 8.74 -2.62
CA ILE A 42 10.61 9.13 -1.43
C ILE A 42 11.86 8.26 -1.27
N GLY A 43 12.16 7.41 -2.26
CA GLY A 43 13.24 6.45 -2.18
C GLY A 43 14.60 7.08 -2.52
N SER A 44 15.45 7.29 -1.51
CA SER A 44 16.86 7.64 -1.71
C SER A 44 17.69 6.37 -1.92
N GLY A 45 17.80 5.91 -3.17
CA GLY A 45 18.52 4.68 -3.54
C GLY A 45 17.70 3.38 -3.36
N ALA A 46 16.47 3.49 -2.90
CA ALA A 46 15.45 2.44 -2.95
C ALA A 46 14.29 2.93 -3.82
N TYR A 47 13.44 2.03 -4.31
CA TYR A 47 12.24 2.42 -5.07
C TYR A 47 11.05 2.43 -4.12
N ILE A 48 10.75 3.58 -3.51
CA ILE A 48 9.68 3.72 -2.51
C ILE A 48 8.66 4.72 -3.02
N LEU A 49 7.53 4.19 -3.46
CA LEU A 49 6.43 4.95 -4.04
C LEU A 49 5.35 5.18 -2.99
N VAL A 50 4.87 6.41 -2.89
CA VAL A 50 3.77 6.78 -1.99
C VAL A 50 2.57 7.22 -2.79
N TYR A 51 1.42 6.69 -2.40
CA TYR A 51 0.09 6.98 -2.93
C TYR A 51 -0.71 7.66 -1.84
N ASP A 52 -0.91 8.97 -1.94
CA ASP A 52 -1.87 9.66 -1.10
C ASP A 52 -3.28 9.37 -1.63
N ILE A 53 -4.23 9.12 -0.72
CA ILE A 53 -5.59 8.74 -1.09
C ILE A 53 -6.54 9.92 -0.86
N GLU A 54 -7.41 10.20 -1.82
CA GLU A 54 -8.37 11.33 -1.76
C GLU A 54 -9.28 11.27 -0.52
N SER A 55 -9.65 10.07 -0.07
CA SER A 55 -10.46 9.85 1.14
C SER A 55 -9.67 9.99 2.45
N GLY A 56 -8.37 10.25 2.36
CA GLY A 56 -7.46 10.31 3.50
C GLY A 56 -6.65 9.03 3.68
N GLY A 57 -5.47 9.19 4.27
CA GLY A 57 -4.49 8.12 4.43
C GLY A 57 -3.46 8.08 3.28
N SER A 58 -2.61 7.07 3.32
CA SER A 58 -1.58 6.86 2.30
C SER A 58 -1.15 5.40 2.26
N VAL A 59 -0.72 4.95 1.08
CA VAL A 59 -0.14 3.63 0.85
C VAL A 59 1.28 3.78 0.33
N LEU A 60 2.21 3.11 1.00
CA LEU A 60 3.62 3.04 0.67
C LEU A 60 3.92 1.68 0.06
N LEU A 61 4.53 1.70 -1.12
CA LEU A 61 4.95 0.53 -1.87
C LEU A 61 6.46 0.57 -2.05
N SER A 62 7.15 -0.45 -1.56
CA SER A 62 8.61 -0.58 -1.73
C SER A 62 8.91 -1.67 -2.75
N PHE A 63 9.77 -1.34 -3.72
CA PHE A 63 10.20 -2.24 -4.77
C PHE A 63 11.70 -2.53 -4.62
N ALA A 64 12.10 -3.78 -4.84
CA ALA A 64 13.50 -4.19 -4.89
C ALA A 64 13.68 -5.39 -5.82
N GLY A 65 14.92 -5.65 -6.25
CA GLY A 65 15.30 -6.84 -7.03
C GLY A 65 14.49 -7.02 -8.32
N GLY A 66 14.94 -6.45 -9.44
CA GLY A 66 14.24 -6.59 -10.72
C GLY A 66 12.92 -5.81 -10.80
N LEU A 67 12.78 -4.74 -10.01
CA LEU A 67 11.64 -3.80 -10.05
C LEU A 67 10.30 -4.44 -9.62
N ARG A 68 10.37 -5.36 -8.66
CA ARG A 68 9.22 -6.10 -8.13
C ARG A 68 8.81 -5.57 -6.76
N LEU A 69 7.51 -5.55 -6.50
CA LEU A 69 6.92 -5.11 -5.24
C LEU A 69 7.35 -6.05 -4.11
N GLN A 70 8.02 -5.51 -3.10
CA GLN A 70 8.54 -6.27 -1.96
C GLN A 70 7.75 -6.00 -0.69
N ARG A 71 7.17 -4.81 -0.56
CA ARG A 71 6.42 -4.43 0.63
C ARG A 71 5.28 -3.49 0.29
N ILE A 72 4.15 -3.74 0.93
CA ILE A 72 2.95 -2.93 0.93
C ILE A 72 2.71 -2.54 2.39
N ASP A 73 2.58 -1.25 2.65
CA ASP A 73 2.30 -0.73 3.98
C ASP A 73 1.43 0.51 3.85
N GLY A 74 0.30 0.56 4.56
CA GLY A 74 -0.50 1.78 4.54
C GLY A 74 -1.90 1.61 5.05
N ARG A 75 -2.64 2.71 5.01
CA ARG A 75 -4.04 2.74 5.39
C ARG A 75 -4.81 3.79 4.61
N TYR A 76 -6.09 3.55 4.41
CA TYR A 76 -7.00 4.51 3.80
C TYR A 76 -8.44 4.25 4.22
N PHE A 77 -9.33 5.21 3.93
CA PHE A 77 -10.75 5.07 4.22
C PHE A 77 -11.55 4.73 2.95
N LYS A 78 -12.43 3.75 3.03
CA LYS A 78 -13.44 3.52 1.98
C LYS A 78 -14.48 4.66 2.02
N PRO A 79 -15.22 4.90 0.93
CA PRO A 79 -16.34 5.86 0.93
C PRO A 79 -17.41 5.56 2.00
N SER A 80 -17.51 4.31 2.47
CA SER A 80 -18.39 3.89 3.57
C SER A 80 -17.93 4.39 4.95
N GLY A 81 -16.73 4.95 5.08
CA GLY A 81 -16.11 5.33 6.36
C GLY A 81 -15.30 4.20 7.02
N GLU A 82 -15.27 3.02 6.43
CA GLU A 82 -14.47 1.89 6.91
C GLU A 82 -12.97 2.14 6.67
N GLU A 83 -12.15 1.95 7.71
CA GLU A 83 -10.69 2.00 7.60
C GLU A 83 -10.15 0.68 7.06
N VAL A 84 -9.28 0.76 6.05
CA VAL A 84 -8.57 -0.37 5.47
C VAL A 84 -7.09 -0.23 5.81
N ILE A 85 -6.50 -1.29 6.35
CA ILE A 85 -5.07 -1.38 6.64
C ILE A 85 -4.46 -2.43 5.72
N LEU A 86 -3.41 -2.03 5.00
CA LEU A 86 -2.64 -2.91 4.12
C LEU A 86 -1.28 -3.16 4.75
N SER A 87 -0.92 -4.43 4.90
CA SER A 87 0.42 -4.83 5.29
C SER A 87 0.75 -6.17 4.66
N GLU A 88 1.70 -6.15 3.71
CA GLU A 88 2.21 -7.36 3.08
C GLU A 88 3.72 -7.17 2.84
N THR A 89 4.53 -8.18 3.13
CA THR A 89 5.99 -8.12 2.90
C THR A 89 6.43 -9.44 2.31
N ALA A 90 7.24 -9.38 1.25
CA ALA A 90 7.79 -10.56 0.62
C ALA A 90 8.64 -11.35 1.62
N PRO A 91 8.56 -12.68 1.61
CA PRO A 91 9.38 -13.50 2.49
C PRO A 91 10.85 -13.27 2.16
N VAL A 92 11.63 -12.88 3.17
CA VAL A 92 13.07 -12.69 3.02
C VAL A 92 13.73 -14.07 2.88
N PRO A 93 14.53 -14.34 1.83
CA PRO A 93 15.21 -15.61 1.69
C PRO A 93 16.06 -15.92 2.93
N GLY A 94 15.77 -17.05 3.59
CA GLY A 94 16.47 -17.47 4.81
C GLY A 94 15.85 -17.02 6.14
N GLN A 95 14.74 -16.28 6.13
CA GLN A 95 14.02 -15.90 7.34
C GLN A 95 12.78 -16.78 7.52
N ALA A 96 12.70 -17.52 8.63
CA ALA A 96 11.51 -18.30 8.97
C ALA A 96 10.34 -17.34 9.22
N THR A 97 9.36 -17.32 8.31
CA THR A 97 8.07 -16.67 8.56
C THR A 97 7.42 -17.39 9.73
N LYS A 98 7.32 -16.73 10.89
CA LYS A 98 6.49 -17.25 11.99
C LYS A 98 5.04 -17.28 11.46
N PRO A 99 4.37 -18.44 11.44
CA PRO A 99 2.98 -18.50 11.06
C PRO A 99 2.15 -17.78 12.14
N GLY A 100 1.34 -16.78 11.76
CA GLY A 100 0.20 -16.37 12.59
C GLY A 100 0.10 -14.93 13.07
N GLU A 101 0.76 -13.93 12.46
CA GLU A 101 0.35 -12.54 12.73
C GLU A 101 -0.96 -12.22 11.99
N LYS A 102 -2.06 -12.68 12.59
CA LYS A 102 -3.42 -12.36 12.18
C LYS A 102 -3.60 -10.84 12.18
N ILE A 103 -4.08 -10.34 11.05
CA ILE A 103 -4.71 -9.03 10.87
C ILE A 103 -5.60 -8.75 12.10
N ARG A 104 -5.21 -7.79 12.93
CA ARG A 104 -6.11 -7.24 13.94
C ARG A 104 -6.96 -6.19 13.24
N GLU A 105 -8.22 -6.52 12.95
CA GLU A 105 -9.26 -5.51 12.79
C GLU A 105 -9.36 -4.75 14.12
N LEU A 106 -8.69 -3.59 14.21
CA LEU A 106 -8.97 -2.63 15.27
C LEU A 106 -10.31 -1.98 14.94
N ARG A 107 -11.41 -2.61 15.37
CA ARG A 107 -12.70 -1.94 15.45
C ARG A 107 -12.56 -0.82 16.47
N GLY A 108 -12.46 0.42 16.02
CA GLY A 108 -12.56 1.59 16.87
C GLY A 108 -14.00 1.72 17.38
N GLU A 109 -14.29 1.14 18.54
CA GLU A 109 -15.46 1.54 19.31
C GLU A 109 -15.17 2.93 19.88
N ALA A 110 -15.90 3.93 19.40
CA ALA A 110 -15.88 5.27 19.98
C ALA A 110 -16.35 5.18 21.45
N PRO A 111 -15.64 5.80 22.41
CA PRO A 111 -16.12 5.86 23.78
C PRO A 111 -17.33 6.82 23.83
N VAL A 112 -18.54 6.26 23.97
CA VAL A 112 -19.72 7.03 24.39
C VAL A 112 -19.45 7.49 25.81
N THR A 113 -19.11 8.77 25.96
CA THR A 113 -19.03 9.40 27.28
C THR A 113 -20.42 9.93 27.61
N ASP A 114 -21.22 9.09 28.25
CA ASP A 114 -22.40 9.54 28.99
C ASP A 114 -21.91 10.02 30.37
N ARG A 115 -22.04 11.31 30.63
CA ARG A 115 -21.97 11.84 31.99
C ARG A 115 -23.21 12.71 32.22
N GLN A 116 -24.09 12.14 33.05
CA GLN A 116 -25.11 12.80 33.84
C GLN A 116 -24.56 14.01 34.61
#